data_AF-A0A5E5PCD9-F1
#
_entry.id   AF-A0A5E5PCD9-F1
#
_cell.length_a   1.000
_cell.length_b   1.000
_cell.length_c   1.000
_cell.angle_alpha   90.00
_cell.angle_beta   90.00
_cell.angle_gamma   90.00
#
_symmetry.space_group_name_H-M   'P 1'
#
loop_
_entity.id
_entity.type
_entity.pdbx_description
1 polymer ?
#
loop_
_entity_poly.entity_id
_entity_poly.type
_entity_poly.pdbx_seq_one_letter_code
_entity_poly.pdbx_strand_id
1 'polypeptide(L)'
;MDMGKIKLVSYLSCDGVNTSICCKPNTCEMLDILNSLFLAGTIASQALNIVALADSDIKTQDNVRIYPISMRQQAPFWVEKCHYQGVMVQYARDWEETQPSTGIVFTPEPDKPIGYALILTKEKCPGKEERAIFSAGAKYFYPFNKSYVIREGHRMDAVDYASQRDDMRPKWMPQVLKTIEEDAPRNVAAQNFLAEMKARTESVTAAEEAQPRSPASISDIANETKPTNQQRIDE
;
A
#
# COMPACT_ATOMS: atom_id res chain seq x y z
N MET A 1 -34.25 15.24 5.61
CA MET A 1 -33.11 14.41 6.04
C MET A 1 -31.88 15.09 5.50
N ASP A 2 -31.14 15.70 6.42
CA ASP A 2 -30.14 16.73 6.19
C ASP A 2 -28.74 16.07 6.14
N MET A 3 -27.97 16.37 5.10
CA MET A 3 -26.62 15.81 4.90
C MET A 3 -25.66 16.46 5.89
N GLY A 4 -25.24 15.69 6.89
CA GLY A 4 -24.26 16.10 7.89
C GLY A 4 -22.93 16.49 7.26
N LYS A 5 -22.53 17.74 7.48
CA LYS A 5 -21.24 18.33 7.11
C LYS A 5 -20.06 17.56 7.74
N ILE A 6 -19.10 17.21 6.90
CA ILE A 6 -17.77 16.72 7.25
C ILE A 6 -17.05 17.83 8.06
N LYS A 7 -16.74 17.57 9.34
CA LYS A 7 -15.76 18.36 10.11
C LYS A 7 -14.39 17.71 9.94
N LEU A 8 -13.59 18.25 9.03
CA LEU A 8 -12.14 18.06 9.05
C LEU A 8 -11.59 18.78 10.28
N VAL A 9 -11.10 18.02 11.25
CA VAL A 9 -10.31 18.56 12.35
C VAL A 9 -8.86 18.61 11.87
N SER A 10 -8.50 19.75 11.25
CA SER A 10 -7.13 20.11 10.95
C SER A 10 -6.49 20.66 12.24
N TYR A 11 -5.64 19.87 12.90
CA TYR A 11 -4.69 20.41 13.86
C TYR A 11 -3.36 20.61 13.15
N LEU A 12 -3.10 21.86 12.76
CA LEU A 12 -1.77 22.47 12.63
C LEU A 12 -2.00 23.99 12.63
N SER A 13 -2.12 24.57 13.83
CA SER A 13 -2.09 26.03 14.01
C SER A 13 -0.65 26.49 13.77
N CYS A 14 -0.38 27.09 12.62
CA CYS A 14 0.78 27.95 12.43
C CYS A 14 0.31 29.39 12.65
N ASP A 15 0.35 29.83 13.90
CA ASP A 15 0.03 31.20 14.25
C ASP A 15 1.04 32.15 13.59
N GLY A 16 0.50 33.17 12.92
CA GLY A 16 1.19 33.96 11.92
C GLY A 16 2.50 34.59 12.38
N VAL A 17 3.54 34.39 11.56
CA VAL A 17 4.47 35.39 11.00
C VAL A 17 5.45 34.61 10.10
N ASN A 18 5.49 34.94 8.81
CA ASN A 18 6.40 34.39 7.79
C ASN A 18 6.31 32.87 7.50
N THR A 19 5.67 32.56 6.38
CA THR A 19 5.49 31.23 5.75
C THR A 19 6.78 30.49 5.32
N SER A 20 7.96 30.93 5.73
CA SER A 20 9.24 30.33 5.31
C SER A 20 9.88 29.38 6.35
N ILE A 21 9.32 29.24 7.55
CA ILE A 21 10.06 28.63 8.69
C ILE A 21 9.36 27.39 9.30
N CYS A 22 8.18 26.97 8.84
CA CYS A 22 7.47 25.86 9.49
C CYS A 22 7.80 24.45 8.96
N CYS A 23 8.68 24.30 7.98
CA CYS A 23 9.04 22.99 7.44
C CYS A 23 10.52 22.95 7.07
N LYS A 24 11.25 21.92 7.51
CA LYS A 24 12.51 21.56 6.85
C LYS A 24 12.18 21.25 5.39
N PRO A 25 12.94 21.78 4.41
CA PRO A 25 12.60 21.68 2.99
C PRO A 25 12.44 20.24 2.47
N ASN A 26 13.04 19.24 3.15
CA ASN A 26 12.97 17.84 2.72
C ASN A 26 11.82 17.02 3.36
N THR A 27 11.17 17.52 4.42
CA THR A 27 10.17 16.73 5.17
C THR A 27 8.73 17.03 4.77
N CYS A 28 8.45 18.23 4.24
CA CYS A 28 7.09 18.57 3.81
C CYS A 28 6.77 18.09 2.38
N GLU A 29 7.76 17.90 1.50
CA GLU A 29 7.54 17.22 0.20
C GLU A 29 7.23 15.71 0.36
N MET A 30 7.80 15.02 1.36
CA MET A 30 7.66 13.57 1.48
C MET A 30 6.31 13.10 2.04
N LEU A 31 5.66 13.89 2.91
CA LEU A 31 4.28 13.62 3.35
C LEU A 31 3.28 13.73 2.19
N ASP A 32 3.51 14.67 1.27
CA ASP A 32 2.76 14.77 0.02
C ASP A 32 3.05 13.55 -0.87
N ILE A 33 4.30 13.08 -0.97
CA ILE A 33 4.61 11.83 -1.69
C ILE A 33 3.83 10.66 -1.09
N LEU A 34 3.82 10.45 0.22
CA LEU A 34 3.09 9.33 0.83
C LEU A 34 1.58 9.38 0.52
N ASN A 35 0.95 10.55 0.61
CA ASN A 35 -0.45 10.73 0.20
C ASN A 35 -0.65 10.55 -1.31
N SER A 36 0.28 11.05 -2.13
CA SER A 36 0.31 10.85 -3.58
C SER A 36 0.56 9.41 -3.97
N LEU A 37 1.25 8.59 -3.16
CA LEU A 37 1.43 7.16 -3.42
C LEU A 37 0.12 6.41 -3.27
N PHE A 38 -0.69 6.77 -2.28
CA PHE A 38 -2.03 6.22 -2.13
C PHE A 38 -2.94 6.60 -3.30
N LEU A 39 -2.80 7.81 -3.86
CA LEU A 39 -3.61 8.28 -4.98
C LEU A 39 -3.11 7.74 -6.33
N ALA A 40 -1.81 7.79 -6.61
CA ALA A 40 -1.20 7.30 -7.85
C ALA A 40 -1.16 5.76 -7.94
N GLY A 41 -1.20 5.06 -6.81
CA GLY A 41 -1.25 3.60 -6.75
C GLY A 41 -2.53 2.97 -7.32
N THR A 42 -3.55 3.78 -7.62
CA THR A 42 -4.85 3.30 -8.13
C THR A 42 -4.89 3.06 -9.65
N ILE A 43 -3.90 3.49 -10.43
CA ILE A 43 -4.07 3.59 -11.90
C ILE A 43 -3.74 2.31 -12.71
N ALA A 44 -3.22 1.24 -12.10
CA ALA A 44 -3.08 -0.05 -12.83
C ALA A 44 -3.34 -1.31 -12.00
N SER A 45 -3.71 -1.14 -10.73
CA SER A 45 -3.91 -2.23 -9.77
C SER A 45 -5.28 -2.85 -10.00
N GLN A 46 -5.39 -3.74 -11.00
CA GLN A 46 -6.48 -4.72 -10.98
C GLN A 46 -6.35 -5.48 -9.66
N ALA A 47 -7.39 -5.41 -8.83
CA ALA A 47 -7.47 -5.92 -7.46
C ALA A 47 -7.24 -7.44 -7.35
N LEU A 48 -6.01 -7.87 -7.63
CA LEU A 48 -5.60 -9.26 -7.58
C LEU A 48 -4.83 -9.47 -6.29
N ASN A 49 -5.32 -10.39 -5.46
CA ASN A 49 -4.57 -10.91 -4.35
C ASN A 49 -3.37 -11.69 -4.92
N ILE A 50 -2.16 -11.19 -4.67
CA ILE A 50 -0.92 -11.80 -5.14
C ILE A 50 -0.50 -12.86 -4.12
N VAL A 51 -0.46 -14.10 -4.56
CA VAL A 51 0.15 -15.20 -3.80
C VAL A 51 1.52 -15.49 -4.40
N ALA A 52 2.58 -15.22 -3.63
CA ALA A 52 3.96 -15.38 -4.10
C ALA A 52 4.83 -16.15 -3.10
N LEU A 53 5.88 -16.77 -3.61
CA LEU A 53 6.90 -17.50 -2.86
C LEU A 53 8.20 -16.70 -2.91
N ALA A 54 8.90 -16.56 -1.79
CA ALA A 54 10.19 -15.88 -1.78
C ALA A 54 11.22 -16.63 -2.64
N ASP A 55 12.00 -15.90 -3.44
CA ASP A 55 13.02 -16.48 -4.32
C ASP A 55 14.29 -16.90 -3.59
N SER A 56 14.54 -16.35 -2.40
CA SER A 56 15.75 -16.64 -1.62
C SER A 56 15.52 -16.45 -0.12
N ASP A 57 16.42 -17.04 0.68
CA ASP A 57 16.52 -16.75 2.09
C ASP A 57 17.01 -15.31 2.32
N ILE A 58 16.33 -14.56 3.19
CA ILE A 58 16.78 -13.26 3.70
C ILE A 58 17.01 -13.40 5.20
N LYS A 59 18.27 -13.29 5.61
CA LYS A 59 18.66 -13.31 7.02
C LYS A 59 18.45 -11.93 7.65
N THR A 60 18.05 -11.94 8.91
CA THR A 60 17.99 -10.71 9.72
C THR A 60 19.40 -10.18 9.91
N GLN A 61 19.57 -8.86 9.80
CA GLN A 61 20.83 -8.16 10.03
C GLN A 61 20.65 -7.15 11.16
N ASP A 62 21.69 -6.98 11.98
CA ASP A 62 21.67 -6.02 13.07
C ASP A 62 21.52 -4.60 12.53
N ASN A 63 20.63 -3.82 13.16
CA ASN A 63 20.32 -2.43 12.77
C ASN A 63 19.76 -2.24 11.35
N VAL A 64 19.29 -3.31 10.70
CA VAL A 64 18.60 -3.23 9.41
C VAL A 64 17.11 -3.53 9.60
N ARG A 65 16.26 -2.57 9.27
CA ARG A 65 14.79 -2.70 9.36
C ARG A 65 14.13 -2.98 8.01
N ILE A 66 14.83 -2.72 6.90
CA ILE A 66 14.27 -2.75 5.54
C ILE A 66 15.17 -3.62 4.67
N TYR A 67 14.55 -4.57 3.98
CA TYR A 67 15.20 -5.58 3.18
C TYR A 67 14.60 -5.59 1.77
N PRO A 68 15.41 -5.62 0.70
CA PRO A 68 14.89 -5.83 -0.64
C PRO A 68 14.38 -7.27 -0.75
N ILE A 69 13.27 -7.48 -1.46
CA ILE A 69 12.68 -8.82 -1.65
C ILE A 69 12.38 -9.06 -3.12
N SER A 70 12.65 -10.30 -3.55
CA SER A 70 12.21 -10.86 -4.82
C SER A 70 11.30 -12.06 -4.52
N MET A 71 10.17 -12.11 -5.19
CA MET A 71 9.21 -13.20 -5.05
C MET A 71 8.75 -13.67 -6.41
N ARG A 72 8.35 -14.94 -6.50
CA ARG A 72 7.77 -15.53 -7.70
C ARG A 72 6.36 -16.00 -7.42
N GLN A 73 5.47 -15.77 -8.39
CA GLN A 73 4.07 -16.18 -8.29
C GLN A 73 3.92 -17.66 -7.96
N GLN A 74 3.02 -17.98 -7.04
CA GLN A 74 2.58 -19.35 -6.81
C GLN A 74 1.63 -19.76 -7.94
N ALA A 75 2.17 -20.47 -8.92
CA ALA A 75 1.41 -21.05 -10.03
C ALA A 75 1.89 -22.48 -10.30
N PRO A 76 1.06 -23.31 -10.96
CA PRO A 76 1.47 -24.65 -11.39
C PRO A 76 2.76 -24.65 -12.21
N PHE A 77 3.51 -25.76 -12.19
CA PHE A 77 4.86 -25.80 -12.77
C PHE A 77 4.90 -25.60 -14.30
N TRP A 78 3.78 -25.81 -14.99
CA TRP A 78 3.65 -25.68 -16.44
C TRP A 78 3.28 -24.26 -16.90
N VAL A 79 3.07 -23.32 -15.97
CA VAL A 79 2.73 -21.94 -16.29
C VAL A 79 3.95 -21.05 -16.05
N GLU A 80 4.21 -20.16 -17.00
CA GLU A 80 5.19 -19.09 -16.84
C GLU A 80 4.81 -18.19 -15.65
N LYS A 81 5.77 -17.94 -14.75
CA LYS A 81 5.50 -17.29 -13.46
C LYS A 81 5.89 -15.84 -13.50
N CYS A 82 5.02 -14.96 -13.00
CA CYS A 82 5.39 -13.57 -12.76
C CYS A 82 6.38 -13.47 -11.60
N HIS A 83 7.32 -12.53 -11.71
CA HIS A 83 8.22 -12.14 -10.65
C HIS A 83 7.77 -10.80 -10.06
N TYR A 84 7.91 -10.67 -8.76
CA TYR A 84 7.56 -9.48 -8.01
C TYR A 84 8.78 -8.98 -7.25
N GLN A 85 8.94 -7.65 -7.21
CA GLN A 85 10.00 -7.01 -6.45
C GLN A 85 9.42 -5.96 -5.51
N GLY A 86 10.12 -5.73 -4.40
CA GLY A 86 9.74 -4.72 -3.44
C GLY A 86 10.59 -4.75 -2.19
N VAL A 87 9.99 -4.44 -1.05
CA VAL A 87 10.65 -4.40 0.26
C VAL A 87 9.90 -5.15 1.35
N MET A 88 10.65 -5.70 2.29
CA MET A 88 10.18 -6.19 3.58
C MET A 88 10.61 -5.19 4.66
N VAL A 89 9.67 -4.69 5.45
CA VAL A 89 9.90 -3.65 6.46
C VAL A 89 9.48 -4.13 7.83
N GLN A 90 10.38 -4.05 8.80
CA GLN A 90 10.08 -4.38 10.18
C GLN A 90 9.09 -3.36 10.76
N TYR A 91 8.07 -3.85 11.48
CA TYR A 91 7.10 -2.99 12.15
C TYR A 91 6.83 -3.46 13.59
N ALA A 92 6.38 -2.52 14.41
CA ALA A 92 6.03 -2.72 15.81
C ALA A 92 4.57 -2.33 16.03
N ARG A 93 3.92 -2.89 17.05
CA ARG A 93 2.53 -2.53 17.33
C ARG A 93 2.51 -1.22 18.10
N ASP A 94 2.16 -0.10 17.49
CA ASP A 94 1.94 1.18 18.18
C ASP A 94 0.45 1.50 18.41
N TRP A 95 -0.45 0.56 18.07
CA TRP A 95 -1.89 0.67 18.28
C TRP A 95 -2.42 -0.36 19.27
N GLU A 96 -3.61 -0.09 19.81
CA GLU A 96 -4.36 -1.08 20.58
C GLU A 96 -5.08 -2.07 19.64
N GLU A 97 -4.91 -3.35 19.91
CA GLU A 97 -5.49 -4.43 19.12
C GLU A 97 -6.33 -5.36 20.00
N THR A 98 -7.64 -5.41 19.74
CA THR A 98 -8.53 -6.39 20.36
C THR A 98 -8.55 -7.65 19.51
N GLN A 99 -8.15 -8.78 20.10
CA GLN A 99 -8.23 -10.07 19.42
C GLN A 99 -9.69 -10.51 19.29
N PRO A 100 -10.23 -10.68 18.07
CA PRO A 100 -11.66 -10.96 17.89
C PRO A 100 -12.13 -12.26 18.54
N SER A 101 -11.26 -13.27 18.64
CA SER A 101 -11.60 -14.60 19.17
C SER A 101 -11.64 -14.68 20.69
N THR A 102 -10.82 -13.88 21.39
CA THR A 102 -10.68 -13.96 22.86
C THR A 102 -11.17 -12.70 23.57
N GLY A 103 -11.35 -11.60 22.84
CA GLY A 103 -11.62 -10.28 23.42
C GLY A 103 -10.43 -9.68 24.17
N ILE A 104 -9.26 -10.33 24.16
CA ILE A 104 -8.07 -9.82 24.81
C ILE A 104 -7.62 -8.55 24.08
N VAL A 105 -7.45 -7.49 24.85
CA VAL A 105 -6.91 -6.22 24.38
C VAL A 105 -5.39 -6.27 24.55
N PHE A 106 -4.69 -6.16 23.43
CA PHE A 106 -3.26 -6.00 23.43
C PHE A 106 -2.86 -4.52 23.41
N THR A 107 -2.04 -4.13 24.38
CA THR A 107 -1.52 -2.77 24.50
C THR A 107 -0.48 -2.47 23.41
N PRO A 108 -0.31 -1.19 23.02
CA PRO A 108 0.81 -0.76 22.19
C PRO A 108 2.17 -1.20 22.78
N GLU A 109 3.04 -1.76 21.95
CA GLU A 109 4.43 -2.13 22.23
C GLU A 109 5.35 -1.58 21.10
N PRO A 110 5.55 -0.25 21.01
CA PRO A 110 6.27 0.37 19.88
C PRO A 110 7.76 -0.01 19.83
N ASP A 111 8.37 -0.35 20.96
CA ASP A 111 9.79 -0.71 21.04
C ASP A 111 10.06 -2.19 20.70
N LYS A 112 9.00 -2.96 20.43
CA LYS A 112 9.09 -4.40 20.21
C LYS A 112 8.58 -4.75 18.82
N PRO A 113 9.48 -5.02 17.88
CA PRO A 113 9.10 -5.53 16.57
C PRO A 113 8.24 -6.79 16.68
N ILE A 114 7.10 -6.78 15.98
CA ILE A 114 6.13 -7.88 15.98
C ILE A 114 6.05 -8.61 14.64
N GLY A 115 6.59 -8.02 13.57
CA GLY A 115 6.46 -8.57 12.24
C GLY A 115 7.25 -7.83 11.16
N TYR A 116 7.11 -8.34 9.94
CA TYR A 116 7.54 -7.68 8.72
C TYR A 116 6.33 -7.43 7.81
N ALA A 117 6.26 -6.23 7.27
CA ALA A 117 5.35 -5.85 6.21
C ALA A 117 6.04 -6.05 4.87
N LEU A 118 5.36 -6.72 3.95
CA LEU A 118 5.76 -6.86 2.55
C LEU A 118 5.10 -5.73 1.76
N ILE A 119 5.86 -4.99 0.96
CA ILE A 119 5.33 -4.06 -0.04
C ILE A 119 5.96 -4.41 -1.39
N LEU A 120 5.14 -4.88 -2.32
CA LEU A 120 5.51 -5.17 -3.70
C LEU A 120 5.21 -3.95 -4.56
N THR A 121 6.22 -3.50 -5.29
CA THR A 121 6.14 -2.36 -6.19
C THR A 121 6.16 -2.81 -7.65
N LYS A 122 6.89 -3.86 -8.01
CA LYS A 122 7.04 -4.28 -9.41
C LYS A 122 6.45 -5.64 -9.66
N GLU A 123 5.92 -5.82 -10.86
CA GLU A 123 5.53 -7.10 -11.41
C GLU A 123 6.14 -7.25 -12.81
N LYS A 124 6.80 -8.38 -13.05
CA LYS A 124 7.35 -8.76 -14.35
C LYS A 124 6.83 -10.15 -14.72
N CYS A 125 5.89 -10.19 -15.65
CA CYS A 125 5.38 -11.45 -16.20
C CYS A 125 6.09 -11.77 -17.53
N PRO A 126 6.39 -13.05 -17.81
CA PRO A 126 6.96 -13.45 -19.10
C PRO A 126 6.12 -12.97 -20.30
N GLY A 127 6.80 -12.46 -21.32
CA GLY A 127 6.18 -11.91 -22.54
C GLY A 127 5.45 -10.57 -22.35
N LYS A 128 5.49 -9.96 -21.17
CA LYS A 128 4.87 -8.65 -20.88
C LYS A 128 5.92 -7.65 -20.40
N GLU A 129 5.62 -6.36 -20.58
CA GLU A 129 6.42 -5.29 -19.99
C GLU A 129 6.29 -5.30 -18.46
N GLU A 130 7.31 -4.75 -17.78
CA GLU A 130 7.28 -4.59 -16.33
C GLU A 130 6.16 -3.62 -15.94
N ARG A 131 5.28 -4.07 -15.04
CA ARG A 131 4.15 -3.29 -14.54
C ARG A 131 4.43 -2.76 -13.15
N ALA A 132 4.07 -1.50 -12.94
CA ALA A 132 4.00 -0.90 -11.62
C ALA A 132 2.74 -1.38 -10.89
N ILE A 133 2.94 -1.94 -9.70
CA ILE A 133 1.89 -2.35 -8.77
C ILE A 133 2.11 -1.71 -7.39
N PHE A 134 1.10 -1.75 -6.53
CA PHE A 134 1.27 -1.50 -5.10
C PHE A 134 0.45 -2.52 -4.34
N SER A 135 1.09 -3.59 -3.86
CA SER A 135 0.42 -4.65 -3.11
C SER A 135 1.19 -4.93 -1.84
N ALA A 136 0.49 -5.04 -0.73
CA ALA A 136 1.13 -5.20 0.56
C ALA A 136 0.54 -6.36 1.35
N GLY A 137 1.37 -6.93 2.21
CA GLY A 137 1.00 -8.01 3.11
C GLY A 137 1.79 -7.89 4.40
N ALA A 138 1.51 -8.74 5.38
CA ALA A 138 2.29 -8.76 6.61
C ALA A 138 2.47 -10.19 7.11
N LYS A 139 3.56 -10.39 7.84
CA LYS A 139 3.87 -11.62 8.54
C LYS A 139 4.34 -11.29 9.95
N TYR A 140 3.70 -11.90 10.94
CA TYR A 140 4.14 -11.82 12.34
C TYR A 140 5.38 -12.69 12.57
N PHE A 141 6.19 -12.29 13.54
CA PHE A 141 7.33 -13.11 13.97
C PHE A 141 6.85 -14.42 14.60
N TYR A 142 7.45 -15.52 14.15
CA TYR A 142 7.31 -16.78 14.86
C TYR A 142 8.27 -16.81 16.05
N PRO A 143 7.84 -17.30 17.23
CA PRO A 143 8.64 -17.26 18.46
C PRO A 143 9.99 -17.98 18.35
N PHE A 144 10.14 -18.89 17.39
CA PHE A 144 11.32 -19.76 17.27
C PHE A 144 12.27 -19.42 16.12
N ASN A 145 12.00 -18.40 15.29
CA ASN A 145 12.83 -18.12 14.13
C ASN A 145 12.99 -16.62 13.85
N LYS A 146 13.85 -15.97 14.63
CA LYS A 146 14.22 -14.55 14.47
C LYS A 146 15.41 -14.31 13.54
N SER A 147 16.08 -15.38 13.11
CA SER A 147 17.30 -15.28 12.29
C SER A 147 17.02 -14.99 10.81
N TYR A 148 15.75 -15.10 10.38
CA TYR A 148 15.33 -14.86 9.01
C TYR A 148 14.18 -13.86 8.96
N VAL A 149 14.27 -12.96 8.00
CA VAL A 149 13.19 -12.06 7.57
C VAL A 149 12.15 -12.88 6.80
N ILE A 150 12.62 -13.66 5.82
CA ILE A 150 11.83 -14.63 5.08
C ILE A 150 12.75 -15.75 4.57
N ARG A 151 12.20 -16.95 4.36
CA ARG A 151 12.93 -18.09 3.81
C ARG A 151 12.52 -18.34 2.36
N GLU A 152 13.41 -18.91 1.57
CA GLU A 152 13.11 -19.38 0.22
C GLU A 152 11.88 -20.28 0.23
N GLY A 153 11.00 -20.08 -0.75
CA GLY A 153 9.76 -20.83 -0.88
C GLY A 153 8.68 -20.47 0.15
N HIS A 154 8.94 -19.54 1.08
CA HIS A 154 7.91 -19.09 2.02
C HIS A 154 6.83 -18.30 1.27
N ARG A 155 5.57 -18.73 1.44
CA ARG A 155 4.41 -18.09 0.84
C ARG A 155 4.06 -16.79 1.56
N MET A 156 3.74 -15.75 0.80
CA MET A 156 3.13 -14.52 1.28
C MET A 156 1.94 -14.17 0.39
N ASP A 157 0.90 -13.65 1.01
CA ASP A 157 -0.25 -13.09 0.32
C ASP A 157 -0.14 -11.56 0.43
N ALA A 158 -0.25 -10.87 -0.71
CA ALA A 158 -0.20 -9.41 -0.81
C ALA A 158 -1.45 -8.87 -1.49
N VAL A 159 -2.03 -7.82 -0.91
CA VAL A 159 -3.29 -7.25 -1.33
C VAL A 159 -3.10 -5.77 -1.65
N ASP A 160 -3.78 -5.29 -2.68
CA ASP A 160 -3.90 -3.85 -2.92
C ASP A 160 -4.80 -3.21 -1.87
N TYR A 161 -4.18 -2.51 -0.90
CA TYR A 161 -4.87 -1.72 0.12
C TYR A 161 -5.10 -0.28 -0.30
N ALA A 162 -4.47 0.21 -1.37
CA ALA A 162 -4.68 1.56 -1.87
C ALA A 162 -6.11 1.70 -2.42
N SER A 163 -6.58 0.67 -3.14
CA SER A 163 -7.94 0.57 -3.66
C SER A 163 -9.02 0.24 -2.61
N GLN A 164 -8.64 -0.01 -1.36
CA GLN A 164 -9.58 -0.30 -0.27
C GLN A 164 -9.96 0.95 0.51
N ARG A 165 -11.11 0.88 1.20
CA ARG A 165 -11.55 1.90 2.16
C ARG A 165 -10.54 2.04 3.30
N ASP A 166 -10.42 3.25 3.83
CA ASP A 166 -9.46 3.59 4.88
C ASP A 166 -9.57 2.69 6.14
N ASP A 167 -10.80 2.27 6.50
CA ASP A 167 -11.07 1.41 7.65
C ASP A 167 -10.61 -0.05 7.45
N MET A 168 -10.39 -0.48 6.22
CA MET A 168 -9.88 -1.81 5.87
C MET A 168 -8.36 -1.84 5.72
N ARG A 169 -7.71 -0.67 5.70
CA ARG A 169 -6.26 -0.59 5.56
C ARG A 169 -5.58 -1.04 6.86
N PRO A 170 -4.45 -1.76 6.75
CA PRO A 170 -3.77 -2.24 7.93
C PRO A 170 -3.20 -1.07 8.75
N LYS A 171 -3.42 -1.12 10.07
CA LYS A 171 -2.95 -0.10 11.01
C LYS A 171 -1.42 0.09 11.01
N TRP A 172 -0.66 -0.93 10.62
CA TRP A 172 0.80 -0.85 10.51
C TRP A 172 1.29 -0.05 9.29
N MET A 173 0.46 0.17 8.27
CA MET A 173 0.92 0.77 7.00
C MET A 173 1.55 2.16 7.18
N PRO A 174 0.95 3.11 7.91
CA PRO A 174 1.54 4.43 8.10
C PRO A 174 2.91 4.35 8.79
N GLN A 175 3.05 3.49 9.80
CA GLN A 175 4.31 3.27 10.52
C GLN A 175 5.39 2.71 9.59
N VAL A 176 5.04 1.76 8.73
CA VAL A 176 5.96 1.14 7.77
C VAL A 176 6.47 2.15 6.75
N LEU A 177 5.57 2.95 6.18
CA LEU A 177 5.94 3.99 5.22
C LEU A 177 6.85 5.04 5.85
N LYS A 178 6.52 5.46 7.08
CA LYS A 178 7.39 6.36 7.86
C LYS A 178 8.76 5.74 8.15
N THR A 179 8.81 4.45 8.45
CA THR A 179 10.08 3.73 8.68
C THR A 179 10.96 3.73 7.42
N ILE A 180 10.36 3.55 6.23
CA ILE A 180 11.08 3.65 4.96
C ILE A 180 11.70 5.04 4.79
N GLU A 181 10.92 6.08 5.04
CA GLU A 181 11.38 7.46 4.96
C GLU A 181 12.55 7.75 5.91
N GLU A 182 12.39 7.39 7.19
CA GLU A 182 13.41 7.60 8.21
C GLU A 182 14.71 6.85 7.93
N ASP A 183 14.64 5.65 7.35
CA ASP A 183 15.81 4.83 7.04
C ASP A 183 16.42 5.09 5.67
N ALA A 184 15.73 5.82 4.79
CA ALA A 184 16.24 6.12 3.45
C ALA A 184 17.65 6.72 3.43
N PRO A 185 18.07 7.66 4.30
CA PRO A 185 19.43 8.20 4.26
C PRO A 185 20.54 7.15 4.49
N ARG A 186 20.20 6.00 5.09
CA ARG A 186 21.17 4.98 5.52
C ARG A 186 20.90 3.57 4.97
N ASN A 187 19.79 3.35 4.29
CA ASN A 187 19.39 2.04 3.77
C ASN A 187 19.13 2.10 2.25
N VAL A 188 19.95 1.41 1.48
CA VAL A 188 19.88 1.39 0.00
C VAL A 188 18.54 0.85 -0.51
N ALA A 189 17.94 -0.14 0.17
CA ALA A 189 16.63 -0.67 -0.24
C ALA A 189 15.52 0.37 -0.07
N ALA A 190 15.57 1.17 1.01
CA ALA A 190 14.64 2.28 1.21
C ALA A 190 14.85 3.40 0.19
N GLN A 191 16.10 3.74 -0.15
CA GLN A 191 16.40 4.72 -1.21
C GLN A 191 15.83 4.27 -2.56
N ASN A 192 16.08 3.02 -2.94
CA ASN A 192 15.57 2.46 -4.19
C ASN A 192 14.05 2.45 -4.23
N PHE A 193 13.40 2.10 -3.12
CA PHE A 193 11.95 2.15 -3.00
C PHE A 193 11.40 3.57 -3.20
N LEU A 194 11.95 4.56 -2.50
CA LEU A 194 11.48 5.95 -2.62
C LEU A 194 11.76 6.54 -4.01
N ALA A 195 12.91 6.23 -4.61
CA ALA A 195 13.24 6.66 -5.96
C ALA A 195 12.28 6.07 -6.99
N GLU A 196 11.95 4.79 -6.86
CA GLU A 196 10.96 4.13 -7.69
C GLU A 196 9.56 4.73 -7.52
N MET A 197 9.15 4.97 -6.28
CA MET A 197 7.87 5.59 -5.96
C MET A 197 7.76 7.01 -6.54
N LYS A 198 8.81 7.82 -6.42
CA LYS A 198 8.89 9.16 -7.01
C LYS A 198 8.78 9.12 -8.54
N ALA A 199 9.53 8.25 -9.20
CA ALA A 199 9.51 8.10 -10.65
C ALA A 199 8.11 7.73 -11.19
N ARG A 200 7.29 7.02 -10.39
CA ARG A 200 5.91 6.68 -10.74
C ARG A 200 4.95 7.84 -10.58
N THR A 201 5.09 8.62 -9.51
CA THR A 201 4.25 9.80 -9.31
C THR A 201 4.46 10.79 -10.45
N GLU A 202 5.72 11.02 -10.85
CA GLU A 202 6.06 11.90 -11.98
C GLU A 202 5.47 11.41 -13.31
N SER A 203 5.49 10.09 -13.58
CA SER A 203 4.92 9.54 -14.82
C SER A 203 3.40 9.65 -14.89
N VAL A 204 2.71 9.49 -13.75
CA VAL A 204 1.25 9.64 -13.65
C VAL A 204 0.84 11.11 -13.85
N THR A 205 1.50 12.03 -13.15
CA THR A 205 1.20 13.47 -13.28
C THR A 205 1.42 13.96 -14.72
N ALA A 206 2.50 13.55 -15.38
CA ALA A 206 2.75 13.89 -16.77
C ALA A 206 1.70 13.31 -17.74
N ALA A 207 1.17 12.11 -17.46
CA ALA A 207 0.12 11.50 -18.27
C ALA A 207 -1.25 12.17 -18.09
N GLU A 208 -1.56 12.63 -16.87
CA GLU A 208 -2.79 13.36 -16.56
C GLU A 208 -2.80 14.76 -17.20
N GLU A 209 -1.67 15.46 -17.20
CA GLU A 209 -1.52 16.77 -17.87
C GLU A 209 -1.57 16.67 -19.41
N ALA A 210 -1.19 15.52 -19.98
CA ALA A 210 -1.20 15.28 -21.42
C ALA A 210 -2.58 14.84 -21.96
N GLN A 211 -3.57 14.54 -21.12
CA GLN A 211 -4.93 14.25 -21.58
C GLN A 211 -5.65 15.56 -21.93
N PRO A 212 -6.03 15.79 -23.19
CA PRO A 212 -6.92 16.90 -23.51
C PRO A 212 -8.24 16.69 -22.78
N ARG A 213 -8.64 17.67 -21.95
CA ARG A 213 -10.00 17.76 -21.41
C ARG A 213 -10.97 17.84 -22.58
N SER A 214 -11.43 16.68 -23.07
CA SER A 214 -12.59 16.63 -23.94
C SER A 214 -13.78 17.19 -23.15
N PRO A 215 -14.43 18.27 -23.61
CA PRO A 215 -15.64 18.75 -22.96
C PRO A 215 -16.69 17.65 -23.05
N ALA A 216 -17.34 17.39 -21.91
CA ALA A 216 -18.43 16.44 -21.79
C ALA A 216 -19.49 16.67 -22.88
N SER A 217 -19.72 15.65 -23.72
CA SER A 217 -20.93 15.59 -24.54
C SER A 217 -22.14 15.44 -23.62
N ILE A 218 -22.88 16.53 -23.46
CA ILE A 218 -24.25 16.54 -22.97
C ILE A 218 -25.13 16.06 -24.13
N SER A 219 -25.43 14.77 -24.14
CA SER A 219 -26.44 14.11 -25.00
C SER A 219 -26.56 12.69 -24.45
N ASP A 220 -27.65 12.19 -23.86
CA ASP A 220 -29.06 12.50 -24.08
C ASP A 220 -29.88 12.19 -22.81
N ILE A 221 -30.71 13.14 -22.39
CA ILE A 221 -31.88 12.88 -21.56
C ILE A 221 -33.06 12.78 -22.51
N ALA A 222 -33.42 11.58 -22.97
CA ALA A 222 -34.74 11.31 -23.54
C ALA A 222 -34.96 9.79 -23.75
N ASN A 223 -35.77 9.21 -22.87
CA ASN A 223 -36.87 8.26 -23.12
C ASN A 223 -36.92 7.17 -22.04
N GLU A 224 -37.81 7.31 -21.06
CA GLU A 224 -39.26 7.01 -21.14
C GLU A 224 -39.55 5.55 -20.78
N THR A 225 -39.79 5.38 -19.48
CA THR A 225 -40.92 4.65 -18.87
C THR A 225 -41.46 3.40 -19.56
N LYS A 226 -41.26 2.23 -18.94
CA LYS A 226 -42.24 1.14 -18.97
C LYS A 226 -42.20 0.30 -17.68
N PRO A 227 -43.27 0.29 -16.86
CA PRO A 227 -43.44 -0.66 -15.76
C PRO A 227 -44.41 -1.78 -16.18
N THR A 228 -44.02 -3.04 -16.06
CA THR A 228 -44.87 -4.26 -16.24
C THR A 228 -44.00 -5.45 -15.78
N ASN A 229 -44.36 -6.40 -14.92
CA ASN A 229 -45.60 -6.73 -14.22
C ASN A 229 -45.27 -7.58 -12.99
N GLN A 230 -46.17 -7.55 -12.02
CA GLN A 230 -46.43 -8.52 -10.96
C GLN A 230 -46.16 -9.97 -11.36
N GLN A 231 -45.37 -10.72 -10.58
CA GLN A 231 -45.48 -12.17 -10.51
C GLN A 231 -46.20 -12.57 -9.22
N ARG A 232 -47.38 -13.10 -9.46
CA ARG A 232 -48.33 -13.76 -8.57
C ARG A 232 -47.71 -15.09 -8.11
N ILE A 233 -47.61 -15.30 -6.80
CA ILE A 233 -47.35 -16.60 -6.20
C ILE A 233 -48.72 -17.17 -5.84
N ASP A 234 -49.15 -18.20 -6.57
CA ASP A 234 -50.23 -19.09 -6.18
C ASP A 234 -49.65 -20.52 -6.11
N GLU A 235 -49.94 -21.17 -4.98
CA GLU A 235 -49.76 -22.59 -4.58
C GLU A 235 -48.34 -23.19 -4.39
#